data_AF-A0A127SRA2-F1
#
_entry.id   AF-A0A127SRA2-F1
#
_cell.length_a   1.000
_cell.length_b   1.000
_cell.length_c   1.000
_cell.angle_alpha   90.00
_cell.angle_beta   90.00
_cell.angle_gamma   90.00
#
_symmetry.space_group_name_H-M   'P 1'
#
loop_
_entity.id
_entity.type
_entity.pdbx_description
1 polymer ?
#
loop_
_entity_poly.entity_id
_entity_poly.type
_entity_poly.pdbx_seq_one_letter_code
_entity_poly.pdbx_strand_id
1 'polypeptide(L)'
;MFVFRYFELEVLTMSNKMDRPLVTVDGRTLMDRPLEPPNFVVDTLISQGLHILAGSPKVGKSWLALWLAVTVAKGEPVWGMSVKQGTTLYLCLEDSVLRIQNRLFEIR
;
A
#
# COMPACT_ATOMS: atom_id res chain seq x y z
N MET A 1 7.58 7.77 -10.94
CA MET A 1 6.30 7.08 -10.66
C MET A 1 6.53 6.20 -9.45
N PHE A 2 5.78 6.35 -8.37
CA PHE A 2 5.99 5.55 -7.14
C PHE A 2 4.85 4.56 -6.99
N VAL A 3 5.19 3.29 -6.82
CA VAL A 3 4.25 2.20 -6.58
C VAL A 3 4.27 1.89 -5.10
N PHE A 4 3.17 2.19 -4.41
CA PHE A 4 2.92 1.66 -3.07
C PHE A 4 2.19 0.34 -3.21
N ARG A 5 2.84 -0.73 -2.76
CA ARG A 5 2.16 -2.00 -2.52
C ARG A 5 2.21 -2.26 -1.02
N TYR A 6 1.05 -2.19 -0.40
CA TYR A 6 0.90 -2.68 0.97
C TYR A 6 0.98 -4.21 0.92
N PHE A 7 1.91 -4.78 1.68
CA PHE A 7 1.98 -6.22 1.88
C PHE A 7 1.31 -6.54 3.21
N GLU A 8 0.08 -7.03 3.16
CA GLU A 8 -0.36 -7.93 4.23
C GLU A 8 0.47 -9.20 4.08
N LEU A 9 1.40 -9.40 5.03
CA LEU A 9 2.13 -10.65 5.15
C LEU A 9 1.18 -11.67 5.78
N GLU A 10 0.16 -12.09 5.03
CA GLU A 10 -0.34 -13.44 5.24
C GLU A 10 0.85 -14.35 4.98
N VAL A 11 1.22 -15.16 5.98
CA VAL A 11 2.21 -16.22 5.85
C VAL A 11 1.68 -17.20 4.80
N LEU A 12 1.93 -16.88 3.54
CA LEU A 12 1.66 -17.71 2.39
C LEU A 12 2.67 -18.86 2.49
N THR A 13 2.27 -19.92 3.19
CA THR A 13 2.81 -21.26 2.95
C THR A 13 2.92 -21.43 1.44
N MET A 14 4.15 -21.65 0.97
CA MET A 14 4.52 -21.75 -0.43
C MET A 14 3.88 -23.00 -1.07
N SER A 15 2.57 -22.96 -1.34
CA SER A 15 1.92 -23.89 -2.22
C SER A 15 1.95 -23.31 -3.63
N ASN A 16 2.73 -23.97 -4.48
CA ASN A 16 2.91 -23.70 -5.91
C ASN A 16 1.58 -23.27 -6.57
N LYS A 17 1.49 -22.03 -7.04
CA LYS A 17 0.26 -21.33 -7.45
C LYS A 17 0.20 -21.15 -8.98
N MET A 18 0.60 -22.17 -9.73
CA MET A 18 0.74 -22.07 -11.20
C MET A 18 -0.38 -22.74 -12.01
N ASP A 19 -1.32 -23.48 -11.38
CA ASP A 19 -2.43 -24.15 -12.10
C ASP A 19 -3.78 -23.98 -11.39
N ARG A 20 -4.26 -22.75 -11.23
CA ARG A 20 -5.65 -22.51 -10.78
C ARG A 20 -6.50 -22.11 -11.98
N PRO A 21 -7.53 -22.89 -12.38
CA PRO A 21 -8.46 -22.44 -13.40
C PRO A 21 -9.08 -21.11 -12.97
N LEU A 22 -9.32 -20.21 -13.93
CA LEU A 22 -9.97 -18.93 -13.65
C LEU A 22 -11.32 -19.21 -12.98
N VAL A 23 -11.48 -18.73 -11.75
CA VAL A 23 -12.75 -18.81 -11.05
C VAL A 23 -13.68 -17.79 -11.69
N THR A 24 -14.65 -18.25 -12.46
CA THR A 24 -15.71 -17.40 -13.02
C THR A 24 -16.87 -17.32 -12.03
N VAL A 25 -17.50 -16.16 -11.95
CA VAL A 25 -18.69 -15.92 -11.14
C VAL A 25 -19.75 -15.33 -12.06
N ASP A 26 -20.94 -15.92 -12.08
CA ASP A 26 -22.06 -15.39 -12.87
C ASP A 26 -22.72 -14.17 -12.19
N GLY A 27 -23.42 -13.36 -12.98
CA GLY A 27 -24.01 -12.11 -12.49
C GLY A 27 -25.09 -12.31 -11.42
N ARG A 28 -25.80 -13.44 -11.41
CA ARG A 28 -26.83 -13.74 -10.41
C ARG A 28 -26.18 -14.04 -9.06
N THR A 29 -25.19 -14.92 -9.07
CA THR A 29 -24.36 -15.29 -7.92
C THR A 29 -23.67 -14.06 -7.32
N LEU A 30 -23.23 -13.11 -8.14
CA LEU A 30 -22.63 -11.87 -7.63
C LEU A 30 -23.65 -10.96 -6.93
N MET A 31 -24.88 -10.85 -7.45
CA MET A 31 -25.94 -10.04 -6.83
C MET A 31 -26.43 -10.63 -5.50
N ASP A 32 -26.45 -11.96 -5.37
CA ASP A 32 -26.92 -12.65 -4.17
C ASP A 32 -25.84 -12.79 -3.08
N ARG A 33 -24.57 -12.47 -3.39
CA ARG A 33 -23.45 -12.63 -2.47
C ARG A 33 -23.25 -11.37 -1.62
N PRO A 34 -23.20 -11.49 -0.28
CA PRO A 34 -22.75 -10.38 0.55
C PRO A 34 -21.30 -10.07 0.23
N LEU A 35 -21.03 -8.87 -0.28
CA LEU A 35 -19.68 -8.40 -0.57
C LEU A 35 -19.03 -7.95 0.73
N GLU A 36 -17.81 -8.42 0.97
CA GLU A 36 -17.01 -7.93 2.09
C GLU A 36 -16.66 -6.45 1.86
N PRO A 37 -16.69 -5.62 2.91
CA PRO A 37 -16.29 -4.23 2.80
C PRO A 37 -14.81 -4.14 2.38
N PRO A 38 -14.43 -3.17 1.53
CA PRO A 38 -13.05 -3.02 1.10
C PRO A 38 -12.13 -2.79 2.29
N ASN A 39 -11.03 -3.54 2.34
CA ASN A 39 -10.00 -3.36 3.37
C ASN A 39 -9.24 -2.05 3.12
N PHE A 40 -9.26 -1.14 4.09
CA PHE A 40 -8.50 0.10 4.05
C PHE A 40 -7.21 -0.01 4.88
N VAL A 41 -6.11 0.48 4.31
CA VAL A 41 -4.82 0.68 4.99
C VAL A 41 -4.84 2.01 5.73
N VAL A 42 -5.30 3.05 5.04
CA VAL A 42 -5.63 4.35 5.62
C VAL A 42 -7.10 4.56 5.37
N ASP A 43 -7.89 4.73 6.43
CA ASP A 43 -9.34 4.87 6.32
C ASP A 43 -9.71 5.89 5.25
N THR A 44 -10.64 5.52 4.37
CA THR A 44 -11.20 6.35 3.28
C THR A 44 -10.20 6.83 2.20
N LEU A 45 -8.89 6.73 2.44
CA LEU A 45 -7.86 7.24 1.54
C LEU A 45 -7.19 6.14 0.72
N ILE A 46 -6.78 5.05 1.37
CA ILE A 46 -5.96 4.01 0.73
C ILE A 46 -6.59 2.65 1.02
N SER A 47 -7.32 2.12 0.03
CA SER A 47 -7.77 0.74 0.04
C SER A 47 -6.66 -0.23 -0.34
N GLN A 48 -6.84 -1.50 -0.03
CA GLN A 48 -5.98 -2.57 -0.52
C GLN A 48 -6.01 -2.58 -2.06
N GLY A 49 -4.83 -2.47 -2.69
CA GLY A 49 -4.72 -2.39 -4.14
C GLY A 49 -3.43 -1.75 -4.60
N LEU A 50 -3.43 -1.28 -5.85
CA LEU A 50 -2.34 -0.52 -6.46
C LEU A 50 -2.76 0.94 -6.61
N HIS A 51 -1.98 1.83 -6.00
CA HIS A 51 -2.20 3.28 -6.08
C HIS A 51 -1.03 3.96 -6.77
N ILE A 52 -1.31 5.00 -7.55
CA ILE A 52 -0.30 5.80 -8.25
C ILE A 52 -0.31 7.21 -7.68
N LEU A 53 0.82 7.62 -7.10
CA LEU A 53 1.04 9.01 -6.69
C LEU A 53 1.67 9.81 -7.83
N ALA A 54 0.89 10.70 -8.45
CA ALA A 54 1.29 11.54 -9.58
C ALA A 54 1.32 13.04 -9.21
N GLY A 55 2.02 13.83 -10.01
CA GLY A 55 2.18 15.28 -9.81
C GLY A 55 3.50 15.81 -10.36
N SER A 56 3.63 17.13 -10.46
CA SER A 56 4.78 17.80 -11.10
C SER A 56 6.13 17.43 -10.45
N PRO A 57 7.27 17.51 -11.16
CA PRO A 57 8.58 17.29 -10.58
C PRO A 57 8.82 18.18 -9.34
N LYS A 58 9.54 17.64 -8.35
CA LYS A 58 9.95 18.35 -7.11
C LYS A 58 8.84 18.81 -6.15
N VAL A 59 7.58 18.46 -6.36
CA VAL A 59 6.47 18.78 -5.44
C VAL A 59 6.40 17.92 -4.16
N GLY A 60 7.43 17.12 -3.87
CA GLY A 60 7.46 16.31 -2.64
C GLY A 60 6.82 14.92 -2.72
N LYS A 61 6.45 14.41 -3.91
CA LYS A 61 5.85 13.07 -4.05
C LYS A 61 6.67 11.96 -3.39
N SER A 62 7.99 11.93 -3.62
CA SER A 62 8.89 10.92 -3.03
C SER A 62 8.96 11.02 -1.52
N TRP A 63 8.82 12.23 -0.98
CA TRP A 63 8.79 12.47 0.46
C TRP A 63 7.46 12.00 1.06
N LEU A 64 6.33 12.39 0.46
CA LEU A 64 4.99 11.97 0.91
C LEU A 64 4.84 10.45 0.86
N ALA A 65 5.33 9.85 -0.23
CA ALA A 65 5.46 8.42 -0.40
C ALA A 65 6.19 7.77 0.80
N LEU A 66 7.43 8.19 1.06
CA LEU A 66 8.24 7.63 2.13
C LEU A 66 7.62 7.86 3.51
N TRP A 67 7.13 9.07 3.77
CA TRP A 67 6.44 9.45 5.00
C TRP A 67 5.26 8.53 5.27
N LEU A 68 4.37 8.36 4.28
CA LEU A 68 3.22 7.48 4.38
C LEU A 68 3.64 6.03 4.68
N ALA A 69 4.70 5.53 4.04
CA ALA A 69 5.24 4.20 4.31
C ALA A 69 5.63 4.04 5.79
N VAL A 70 6.38 5.01 6.32
CA VAL A 70 6.83 4.99 7.72
C VAL A 70 5.65 5.11 8.68
N THR A 71 4.72 6.05 8.44
CA THR A 71 3.53 6.26 9.28
C THR A 71 2.67 4.99 9.35
N VAL A 72 2.46 4.34 8.20
CA VAL A 72 1.73 3.06 8.12
C VAL A 72 2.47 1.92 8.84
N ALA A 73 3.79 1.86 8.73
CA ALA A 73 4.60 0.88 9.47
C ALA A 73 4.56 1.10 10.99
N LYS A 74 4.52 2.37 11.43
CA LYS A 74 4.37 2.76 12.84
C LYS A 74 2.94 2.56 13.36
N GLY A 75 1.93 2.52 12.48
CA GLY A 75 0.52 2.49 12.88
C GLY A 75 0.00 3.84 13.38
N GLU A 76 0.68 4.94 13.02
CA GLU A 76 0.30 6.29 13.41
C GLU A 76 -0.83 6.82 12.51
N PRO A 77 -1.71 7.70 13.02
CA PRO A 77 -2.81 8.25 12.24
C PRO A 77 -2.29 9.16 11.11
N VAL A 78 -2.86 9.02 9.91
CA VAL A 78 -2.56 9.87 8.76
C VAL A 78 -3.63 10.94 8.66
N TRP A 79 -3.28 12.20 8.89
CA TRP A 79 -4.22 13.34 8.83
C TRP A 79 -5.49 13.12 9.66
N GLY A 80 -5.37 12.48 10.84
CA GLY A 80 -6.49 12.17 11.73
C GLY A 80 -7.32 10.95 11.32
N MET A 81 -6.96 10.27 10.23
CA MET A 81 -7.57 9.00 9.82
C MET A 81 -6.88 7.83 10.51
N SER A 82 -7.65 6.81 10.87
CA SER A 82 -7.08 5.60 11.45
C SER A 82 -6.30 4.81 10.40
N VAL A 83 -5.25 4.12 10.85
CA VAL A 83 -4.32 3.41 9.99
C VAL A 83 -4.17 1.99 10.47
N LYS A 84 -4.33 1.03 9.55
CA LYS A 84 -4.04 -0.37 9.81
C LYS A 84 -2.53 -0.56 9.76
N GLN A 85 -1.91 -0.74 10.92
CA GLN A 85 -0.48 -1.00 11.02
C GLN A 85 -0.10 -2.24 10.20
N GLY A 86 0.96 -2.16 9.41
CA GLY A 86 1.48 -3.31 8.69
C GLY A 86 2.83 -3.08 8.05
N THR A 87 3.36 -4.12 7.41
CA THR A 87 4.70 -4.09 6.83
C THR A 87 4.70 -3.33 5.51
N THR A 88 5.52 -2.29 5.41
CA THR A 88 5.66 -1.47 4.20
C THR A 88 6.99 -1.73 3.50
N LEU A 89 6.95 -1.81 2.16
CA LEU A 89 8.14 -1.86 1.31
C LEU A 89 8.23 -0.60 0.45
N TYR A 90 9.28 0.21 0.66
CA TYR A 90 9.57 1.37 -0.16
C TYR A 90 10.71 1.07 -1.13
N LEU A 91 10.42 1.07 -2.44
CA LEU A 91 11.41 0.84 -3.49
C LEU A 91 11.83 2.18 -4.11
N CYS A 92 13.06 2.59 -3.84
CA CYS A 92 13.64 3.80 -4.42
C CYS A 92 14.63 3.44 -5.53
N LEU A 93 14.27 3.75 -6.78
CA LEU A 93 15.10 3.44 -7.96
C LEU A 93 15.83 4.66 -8.52
N GLU A 94 15.48 5.86 -8.05
CA GLU A 94 15.96 7.14 -8.59
C GLU A 94 16.87 7.91 -7.62
N ASP A 95 16.78 7.67 -6.30
CA ASP A 95 17.54 8.41 -5.28
C ASP A 95 18.68 7.58 -4.68
N SER A 96 19.72 8.25 -4.20
CA SER A 96 20.85 7.62 -3.48
C SER A 96 20.49 7.28 -2.02
N VAL A 97 21.22 6.32 -1.45
CA VAL A 97 21.06 5.87 -0.05
C VAL A 97 21.19 7.04 0.95
N LEU A 98 22.17 7.92 0.75
CA LEU A 98 22.38 9.10 1.61
C LEU A 98 21.15 10.03 1.63
N ARG A 99 20.52 10.23 0.47
CA ARG A 99 19.33 11.08 0.35
C ARG A 99 18.13 10.47 1.08
N ILE A 100 17.97 9.16 1.01
CA ILE A 100 16.90 8.42 1.72
C ILE A 100 17.16 8.49 3.23
N GLN A 101 18.40 8.28 3.67
CA GLN A 101 18.77 8.37 5.08
C GLN A 101 18.45 9.76 5.67
N ASN A 102 18.81 10.83 4.96
CA ASN A 102 18.51 12.19 5.40
C ASN A 102 16.99 12.43 5.53
N ARG A 103 16.19 11.97 4.56
CA ARG A 103 14.72 12.06 4.64
C ARG A 103 14.14 11.26 5.79
N LEU A 104 14.68 10.07 6.07
CA LEU A 104 14.24 9.25 7.20
C LEU A 104 14.50 9.96 8.54
N PHE A 105 15.58 10.74 8.65
CA PHE A 105 15.83 11.56 9.83
C PHE A 105 14.84 12.72 9.98
N GLU A 106 14.40 13.33 8.88
CA GLU A 106 13.38 14.40 8.89
C GLU A 106 11.98 13.89 9.28
N ILE A 107 11.65 12.65 8.90
CA ILE A 107 10.36 12.00 9.15
C ILE A 107 10.27 11.41 10.57
N ARG A 108 11.42 11.29 11.26
CA ARG A 108 11.55 10.47 12.46
C ARG A 108 10.71 10.96 13.64
#